data_AF-A0A2V6N8P9-F1
#
_entry.id   AF-A0A2V6N8P9-F1
#
_cell.length_a   1.000
_cell.length_b   1.000
_cell.length_c   1.000
_cell.angle_alpha   90.00
_cell.angle_beta   90.00
_cell.angle_gamma   90.00
#
_symmetry.space_group_name_H-M   'P 1'
#
loop_
_entity.id
_entity.type
_entity.pdbx_description
1 polymer ?
#
loop_
_entity_poly.entity_id
_entity_poly.type
_entity_poly.pdbx_seq_one_letter_code
_entity_poly.pdbx_strand_id
1 'polypeptide(L)'
;DFDSGLEPEFFLHETQSGDRDATAIRGRMAAEPGSAFIYGPAALQVFHRVFKEKLRGDSPTHYLERRVLHRLGLGSQRYLDDRAGNPLLATGWILTARQWAKLGHLVLANGAPVISRNSLEQCWRGTAANRAFSLGWWNNRAAPNGREFDFEQMLIPKWQNQDWRDGCLCHDAPGDLVACIGSEGQRLYVIPSLQLIVVRQANGGSFSDAHFLRLLLGRERQ
;
A
#
# COMPACT_ATOMS: atom_id res chain seq x y z
N ASP A 1 -4.50 6.01 -6.99
CA ASP A 1 -3.21 6.21 -6.33
C ASP A 1 -3.39 7.30 -5.27
N PHE A 2 -2.33 7.75 -4.61
CA PHE A 2 -2.33 8.89 -3.69
C PHE A 2 -1.98 10.21 -4.41
N ASP A 3 -2.39 10.35 -5.66
CA ASP A 3 -2.12 11.52 -6.51
C ASP A 3 -3.38 12.32 -6.84
N SER A 4 -4.49 12.09 -6.13
CA SER A 4 -5.75 12.79 -6.40
C SER A 4 -5.67 14.31 -6.13
N GLY A 5 -4.69 14.77 -5.35
CA GLY A 5 -4.60 16.15 -4.88
C GLY A 5 -5.47 16.46 -3.66
N LEU A 6 -6.22 15.47 -3.15
CA LEU A 6 -7.03 15.61 -1.94
C LEU A 6 -6.13 15.81 -0.70
N GLU A 7 -6.54 16.69 0.21
CA GLU A 7 -5.91 16.81 1.52
C GLU A 7 -5.94 15.45 2.26
N PRO A 8 -4.88 15.05 3.00
CA PRO A 8 -4.80 13.68 3.51
C PRO A 8 -5.84 13.37 4.60
N GLU A 9 -6.33 14.39 5.31
CA GLU A 9 -7.32 14.30 6.40
C GLU A 9 -6.98 13.21 7.44
N PHE A 10 -5.78 13.26 8.02
CA PHE A 10 -5.29 12.23 8.96
C PHE A 10 -6.20 11.98 10.18
N PHE A 11 -7.07 12.93 10.55
CA PHE A 11 -8.07 12.74 11.59
C PHE A 11 -9.10 11.64 11.26
N LEU A 12 -9.24 11.24 9.99
CA LEU A 12 -10.07 10.11 9.57
C LEU A 12 -9.59 8.75 10.10
N HIS A 13 -8.37 8.67 10.66
CA HIS A 13 -7.89 7.47 11.37
C HIS A 13 -8.62 7.23 12.69
N GLU A 14 -9.26 8.24 13.27
CA GLU A 14 -9.93 8.13 14.56
C GLU A 14 -11.13 7.19 14.50
N THR A 15 -11.26 6.30 15.48
CA THR A 15 -12.26 5.22 15.50
C THR A 15 -13.70 5.70 15.73
N GLN A 16 -13.91 6.92 16.24
CA GLN A 16 -15.23 7.49 16.55
C GLN A 16 -15.64 8.65 15.63
N SER A 17 -15.09 8.72 14.42
CA SER A 17 -15.50 9.68 13.41
C SER A 17 -16.99 9.53 13.05
N GLY A 18 -17.60 10.60 12.53
CA GLY A 18 -18.95 10.58 11.96
C GLY A 18 -19.03 9.67 10.71
N ASP A 19 -19.32 10.25 9.55
CA ASP A 19 -19.26 9.52 8.28
C ASP A 19 -17.94 9.88 7.57
N ARG A 20 -16.97 8.95 7.57
CA ARG A 20 -15.64 9.15 6.99
C ARG A 20 -15.71 9.36 5.48
N ASP A 21 -16.52 8.56 4.80
CA ASP A 21 -16.71 8.66 3.35
C ASP A 21 -17.27 10.04 2.98
N ALA A 22 -18.35 10.46 3.66
CA ALA A 22 -18.97 11.75 3.39
C ALA A 22 -18.03 12.92 3.71
N THR A 23 -17.19 12.77 4.74
CA THR A 23 -16.17 13.78 5.08
C THR A 23 -15.11 13.87 3.98
N ALA A 24 -14.52 12.74 3.59
CA ALA A 24 -13.47 12.70 2.57
C ALA A 24 -13.95 13.20 1.20
N ILE A 25 -15.21 12.94 0.82
CA ILE A 25 -15.82 13.46 -0.42
C ILE A 25 -15.95 14.99 -0.42
N ARG A 26 -16.14 15.59 0.75
CA ARG A 26 -16.16 17.06 0.91
C ARG A 26 -14.78 17.63 1.20
N GLY A 27 -13.75 16.78 1.23
CA GLY A 27 -12.39 17.18 1.51
C GLY A 27 -11.88 18.18 0.48
N ARG A 28 -11.01 19.08 0.94
CA ARG A 28 -10.43 20.13 0.11
C ARG A 28 -9.35 19.54 -0.80
N MET A 29 -9.27 20.07 -2.02
CA MET A 29 -8.13 19.85 -2.91
C MET A 29 -6.95 20.69 -2.42
N ALA A 30 -5.86 20.03 -2.02
CA ALA A 30 -4.62 20.65 -1.58
C ALA A 30 -3.60 20.82 -2.74
N ALA A 31 -3.80 20.11 -3.85
CA ALA A 31 -3.00 20.19 -5.06
C ALA A 31 -3.85 19.81 -6.29
N GLU A 32 -3.34 20.08 -7.49
CA GLU A 32 -3.95 19.60 -8.73
C GLU A 32 -3.82 18.06 -8.84
N PRO A 33 -4.82 17.37 -9.40
CA PRO A 33 -4.71 15.93 -9.63
C PRO A 33 -3.46 15.58 -10.46
N GLY A 34 -2.72 14.57 -9.99
CA GLY A 34 -1.48 14.09 -10.60
C GLY A 34 -0.23 14.90 -10.27
N SER A 35 -0.34 16.07 -9.62
CA SER A 35 0.81 16.96 -9.40
C SER A 35 1.61 16.67 -8.13
N ALA A 36 1.04 15.94 -7.16
CA ALA A 36 1.68 15.65 -5.88
C ALA A 36 1.25 14.28 -5.35
N PHE A 37 2.15 13.61 -4.61
CA PHE A 37 1.85 12.39 -3.88
C PHE A 37 1.50 12.73 -2.44
N ILE A 38 0.26 12.48 -2.05
CA ILE A 38 -0.32 12.85 -0.76
C ILE A 38 -0.88 11.59 -0.10
N TYR A 39 -0.01 10.89 0.64
CA TYR A 39 -0.37 9.66 1.33
C TYR A 39 -1.27 9.96 2.54
N GLY A 40 -2.47 9.39 2.57
CA GLY A 40 -3.40 9.62 3.68
C GLY A 40 -4.76 8.94 3.51
N PRO A 41 -5.57 8.87 4.58
CA PRO A 41 -6.83 8.13 4.59
C PRO A 41 -7.90 8.68 3.65
N ALA A 42 -7.93 9.99 3.38
CA ALA A 42 -9.00 10.62 2.61
C ALA A 42 -9.20 9.98 1.22
N ALA A 43 -8.12 9.79 0.46
CA ALA A 43 -8.20 9.20 -0.88
C ALA A 43 -8.76 7.77 -0.86
N LEU A 44 -8.45 6.99 0.18
CA LEU A 44 -8.99 5.65 0.36
C LEU A 44 -10.49 5.68 0.66
N GLN A 45 -10.97 6.64 1.46
CA GLN A 45 -12.40 6.77 1.76
C GLN A 45 -13.21 7.30 0.57
N VAL A 46 -12.63 8.19 -0.25
CA VAL A 46 -13.23 8.53 -1.54
C VAL A 46 -13.34 7.30 -2.45
N PHE A 47 -12.28 6.48 -2.52
CA PHE A 47 -12.34 5.20 -3.24
C PHE A 47 -13.44 4.29 -2.68
N HIS A 48 -13.56 4.15 -1.36
CA HIS A 48 -14.61 3.37 -0.72
C HIS A 48 -16.01 3.83 -1.14
N ARG A 49 -16.28 5.14 -1.08
CA ARG A 49 -17.56 5.73 -1.47
C ARG A 49 -17.88 5.44 -2.93
N VAL A 50 -16.95 5.72 -3.84
CA VAL A 50 -17.13 5.49 -5.28
C VAL A 50 -17.36 4.00 -5.56
N PHE A 51 -16.63 3.12 -4.86
CA PHE A 51 -16.80 1.69 -5.03
C PHE A 51 -18.17 1.21 -4.54
N LYS A 52 -18.61 1.69 -3.38
CA LYS A 52 -19.94 1.44 -2.81
C LYS A 52 -21.06 1.84 -3.78
N GLU A 53 -20.95 2.98 -4.46
CA GLU A 53 -21.92 3.40 -5.48
C GLU A 53 -21.94 2.47 -6.69
N LYS A 54 -20.77 2.03 -7.16
CA LYS A 54 -20.66 1.11 -8.30
C LYS A 54 -21.22 -0.29 -8.00
N LEU A 55 -21.23 -0.70 -6.74
CA LEU A 55 -21.69 -2.02 -6.30
C LEU A 55 -23.22 -2.17 -6.22
N ARG A 56 -24.00 -1.07 -6.30
CA ARG A 56 -25.48 -1.07 -6.41
C ARG A 56 -26.20 -2.03 -5.44
N GLY A 57 -25.84 -1.99 -4.15
CA GLY A 57 -26.50 -2.78 -3.10
C GLY A 57 -25.63 -3.87 -2.47
N ASP A 58 -24.41 -4.11 -2.99
CA ASP A 58 -23.36 -4.87 -2.29
C ASP A 58 -22.45 -3.92 -1.47
N SER A 59 -21.89 -4.39 -0.36
CA SER A 59 -20.91 -3.60 0.41
C SER A 59 -19.49 -3.83 -0.12
N PRO A 60 -18.61 -2.81 -0.10
CA PRO A 60 -17.20 -3.00 -0.47
C PRO A 60 -16.49 -4.12 0.30
N THR A 61 -16.78 -4.28 1.59
CA THR A 61 -16.21 -5.34 2.44
C THR A 61 -16.72 -6.73 2.04
N HIS A 62 -18.02 -6.89 1.81
CA HIS A 62 -18.57 -8.18 1.36
C HIS A 62 -18.07 -8.54 -0.05
N TYR A 63 -17.96 -7.57 -0.96
CA TYR A 63 -17.32 -7.80 -2.25
C TYR A 63 -15.87 -8.26 -2.10
N LEU A 64 -15.08 -7.55 -1.29
CA LEU A 64 -13.67 -7.86 -1.04
C LEU A 64 -13.50 -9.28 -0.50
N GLU A 65 -14.31 -9.67 0.48
CA GLU A 65 -14.27 -11.02 1.05
C GLU A 65 -14.57 -12.09 0.01
N ARG A 66 -15.70 -11.96 -0.68
CA ARG A 66 -16.19 -12.94 -1.65
C ARG A 66 -15.30 -13.06 -2.89
N ARG A 67 -14.79 -11.94 -3.39
CA ARG A 67 -14.07 -11.87 -4.68
C ARG A 67 -12.56 -11.99 -4.54
N VAL A 68 -12.01 -11.67 -3.36
CA VAL A 68 -10.56 -11.65 -3.12
C VAL A 68 -10.18 -12.55 -1.96
N LEU A 69 -10.63 -12.24 -0.74
CA LEU A 69 -10.05 -12.84 0.46
C LEU A 69 -10.39 -14.33 0.60
N HIS A 70 -11.60 -14.76 0.29
CA HIS A 70 -11.94 -16.18 0.25
C HIS A 70 -11.14 -16.96 -0.80
N ARG A 71 -10.88 -16.35 -1.96
CA ARG A 71 -10.06 -16.98 -3.02
C ARG A 71 -8.58 -17.10 -2.63
N LEU A 72 -8.12 -16.23 -1.73
CA LEU A 72 -6.81 -16.34 -1.08
C LEU A 72 -6.83 -17.23 0.18
N GLY A 73 -7.99 -17.77 0.57
CA GLY A 73 -8.15 -18.51 1.82
C GLY A 73 -7.87 -17.66 3.08
N LEU A 74 -8.08 -16.35 3.01
CA LEU A 74 -8.01 -15.43 4.15
C LEU A 74 -9.36 -15.32 4.89
N GLY A 75 -10.47 -15.49 4.17
CA GLY A 75 -11.82 -15.39 4.73
C GLY A 75 -12.18 -13.98 5.21
N SER A 76 -13.18 -13.89 6.08
CA SER A 76 -13.65 -12.62 6.62
C SER A 76 -12.63 -11.95 7.54
N GLN A 77 -12.64 -10.61 7.56
CA GLN A 77 -11.70 -9.80 8.34
C GLN A 77 -12.41 -8.97 9.40
N ARG A 78 -11.64 -8.48 10.38
CA ARG A 78 -12.11 -7.48 11.34
C ARG A 78 -12.02 -6.10 10.71
N TYR A 79 -13.15 -5.41 10.61
CA TYR A 79 -13.24 -4.01 10.18
C TYR A 79 -13.45 -3.08 11.38
N LEU A 80 -12.91 -1.88 11.28
CA LEU A 80 -13.07 -0.81 12.27
C LEU A 80 -14.01 0.24 11.70
N ASP A 81 -15.31 0.04 11.91
CA ASP A 81 -16.32 0.87 11.28
C ASP A 81 -16.45 2.25 11.97
N ASP A 82 -16.83 3.27 11.20
CA ASP A 82 -17.30 4.55 11.72
C ASP A 82 -18.79 4.48 12.14
N ARG A 83 -19.37 5.61 12.54
CA ARG A 83 -20.79 5.69 12.92
C ARG A 83 -21.76 5.42 11.77
N ALA A 84 -21.30 5.49 10.52
CA ALA A 84 -22.08 5.22 9.32
C ALA A 84 -21.83 3.79 8.76
N GLY A 85 -21.03 2.97 9.44
CA GLY A 85 -20.70 1.62 9.01
C GLY A 85 -19.62 1.53 7.92
N ASN A 86 -18.86 2.61 7.67
CA ASN A 86 -17.75 2.58 6.71
C ASN A 86 -16.46 2.13 7.43
N PRO A 87 -15.71 1.16 6.86
CA PRO A 87 -14.50 0.65 7.49
C PRO A 87 -13.37 1.67 7.45
N LEU A 88 -12.48 1.60 8.44
CA LEU A 88 -11.16 2.22 8.35
C LEU A 88 -10.30 1.43 7.35
N LEU A 89 -9.96 2.05 6.21
CA LEU A 89 -9.19 1.39 5.15
C LEU A 89 -7.67 1.52 5.29
N ALA A 90 -7.20 2.57 5.97
CA ALA A 90 -5.78 2.86 6.09
C ALA A 90 -5.04 1.92 7.06
N THR A 91 -5.77 1.23 7.93
CA THR A 91 -5.20 0.31 8.95
C THR A 91 -6.29 -0.64 9.49
N GLY A 92 -5.92 -1.57 10.36
CA GLY A 92 -6.87 -2.31 11.20
C GLY A 92 -6.93 -3.82 10.96
N TRP A 93 -6.37 -4.31 9.85
CA TRP A 93 -6.24 -5.75 9.61
C TRP A 93 -5.15 -6.37 10.47
N ILE A 94 -5.49 -7.50 11.07
CA ILE A 94 -4.60 -8.30 11.92
C ILE A 94 -4.42 -9.63 11.22
N LEU A 95 -3.24 -9.83 10.63
CA LEU A 95 -2.87 -11.05 9.92
C LEU A 95 -1.66 -11.68 10.60
N THR A 96 -1.60 -13.00 10.61
CA THR A 96 -0.35 -13.72 10.86
C THR A 96 0.61 -13.54 9.68
N ALA A 97 1.91 -13.73 9.90
CA ALA A 97 2.90 -13.71 8.81
C ALA A 97 2.53 -14.65 7.64
N ARG A 98 1.99 -15.84 7.95
CA ARG A 98 1.54 -16.82 6.94
C ARG A 98 0.34 -16.33 6.13
N GLN A 99 -0.60 -15.62 6.77
CA GLN A 99 -1.73 -15.01 6.08
C GLN A 99 -1.24 -13.86 5.18
N TRP A 100 -0.36 -12.99 5.67
CA TRP A 100 0.15 -11.88 4.87
C TRP A 100 0.98 -12.36 3.67
N ALA A 101 1.78 -13.43 3.84
CA ALA A 101 2.54 -14.06 2.77
C ALA A 101 1.67 -14.53 1.58
N LYS A 102 0.36 -14.74 1.78
CA LYS A 102 -0.55 -15.10 0.68
C LYS A 102 -0.66 -14.00 -0.38
N LEU A 103 -0.50 -12.73 0.00
CA LEU A 103 -0.37 -11.64 -0.97
C LEU A 103 0.93 -11.76 -1.78
N GLY A 104 2.03 -12.20 -1.16
CA GLY A 104 3.25 -12.50 -1.89
C GLY A 104 3.08 -13.66 -2.87
N HIS A 105 2.39 -14.72 -2.46
CA HIS A 105 2.09 -15.85 -3.34
C HIS A 105 1.20 -15.44 -4.53
N LEU A 106 0.26 -14.53 -4.34
CA LEU A 106 -0.54 -13.95 -5.42
C LEU A 106 0.37 -13.28 -6.47
N VAL A 107 1.38 -12.54 -6.03
CA VAL A 107 2.36 -11.89 -6.91
C VAL A 107 3.20 -12.94 -7.66
N LEU A 108 3.76 -13.93 -6.96
CA LEU A 108 4.53 -15.02 -7.59
C LEU A 108 3.69 -15.84 -8.58
N ALA A 109 2.39 -16.01 -8.29
CA ALA A 109 1.42 -16.67 -9.15
C ALA A 109 0.86 -15.77 -10.27
N ASN A 110 1.46 -14.61 -10.51
CA ASN A 110 1.07 -13.66 -11.56
C ASN A 110 -0.42 -13.25 -11.49
N GLY A 111 -0.95 -13.10 -10.27
CA GLY A 111 -2.30 -12.64 -10.00
C GLY A 111 -3.32 -13.76 -9.78
N ALA A 112 -2.99 -15.02 -10.08
CA ALA A 112 -3.91 -16.12 -9.85
C ALA A 112 -4.10 -16.41 -8.35
N PRO A 113 -5.32 -16.78 -7.90
CA PRO A 113 -6.57 -16.95 -8.66
C PRO A 113 -7.48 -15.70 -8.67
N VAL A 114 -6.97 -14.53 -8.26
CA VAL A 114 -7.81 -13.35 -7.97
C VAL A 114 -7.94 -12.42 -9.18
N ILE A 115 -6.81 -12.08 -9.82
CA ILE A 115 -6.72 -11.11 -10.90
C ILE A 115 -5.89 -11.67 -12.05
N SER A 116 -6.04 -11.07 -13.23
CA SER A 116 -5.19 -11.42 -14.37
C SER A 116 -3.77 -10.88 -14.19
N ARG A 117 -2.80 -11.47 -14.90
CA ARG A 117 -1.44 -10.92 -15.02
C ARG A 117 -1.47 -9.45 -15.45
N ASN A 118 -2.30 -9.10 -16.44
CA ASN A 118 -2.39 -7.72 -16.94
C ASN A 118 -2.88 -6.74 -15.85
N SER A 119 -3.88 -7.15 -15.07
CA SER A 119 -4.36 -6.36 -13.93
C SER A 119 -3.26 -6.21 -12.86
N LEU A 120 -2.50 -7.27 -12.57
CA LEU A 120 -1.38 -7.22 -11.63
C LEU A 120 -0.28 -6.28 -12.14
N GLU A 121 0.00 -6.26 -13.44
CA GLU A 121 1.00 -5.37 -14.03
C GLU A 121 0.71 -3.87 -13.81
N GLN A 122 -0.54 -3.50 -13.58
CA GLN A 122 -0.91 -2.12 -13.25
C GLN A 122 -0.41 -1.71 -11.86
N CYS A 123 -0.29 -2.65 -10.91
CA CYS A 123 0.20 -2.38 -9.55
C CYS A 123 1.67 -1.96 -9.49
N TRP A 124 2.39 -2.03 -10.62
CA TRP A 124 3.81 -1.69 -10.72
C TRP A 124 4.05 -0.37 -11.46
N ARG A 125 2.98 0.29 -11.89
CA ARG A 125 3.03 1.53 -12.67
C ARG A 125 2.54 2.66 -11.78
N GLY A 126 3.49 3.28 -11.08
CA GLY A 126 3.21 4.49 -10.32
C GLY A 126 2.97 5.70 -11.20
N THR A 127 2.55 6.78 -10.58
CA THR A 127 2.17 8.02 -11.25
C THR A 127 3.38 8.91 -11.49
N ALA A 128 3.20 10.04 -12.18
CA ALA A 128 4.27 11.02 -12.33
C ALA A 128 4.72 11.61 -10.98
N ALA A 129 3.78 11.75 -10.03
CA ALA A 129 4.05 12.28 -8.69
C ALA A 129 4.86 11.33 -7.80
N ASN A 130 4.63 10.02 -7.92
CA ASN A 130 5.45 9.00 -7.27
C ASN A 130 5.40 7.70 -8.06
N ARG A 131 6.49 7.39 -8.77
CA ARG A 131 6.59 6.16 -9.55
C ARG A 131 6.82 4.92 -8.67
N ALA A 132 7.34 5.12 -7.46
CA ALA A 132 7.69 4.04 -6.54
C ALA A 132 6.47 3.45 -5.81
N PHE A 133 5.27 4.03 -5.95
CA PHE A 133 4.04 3.50 -5.39
C PHE A 133 2.95 3.34 -6.45
N SER A 134 2.20 2.25 -6.40
CA SER A 134 0.97 2.07 -7.19
C SER A 134 0.04 1.05 -6.56
N LEU A 135 -1.26 1.36 -6.50
CA LEU A 135 -2.33 0.45 -6.07
C LEU A 135 -2.03 -0.35 -4.79
N GLY A 136 -1.40 0.27 -3.79
CA GLY A 136 -1.09 -0.37 -2.49
C GLY A 136 0.29 -1.04 -2.40
N TRP A 137 1.12 -0.93 -3.44
CA TRP A 137 2.45 -1.52 -3.49
C TRP A 137 3.55 -0.47 -3.69
N TRP A 138 4.59 -0.58 -2.88
CA TRP A 138 5.89 0.06 -3.12
C TRP A 138 6.72 -0.80 -4.07
N ASN A 139 7.59 -0.20 -4.89
CA ASN A 139 8.38 -0.95 -5.86
C ASN A 139 9.74 -0.31 -6.17
N ASN A 140 10.69 -1.15 -6.57
CA ASN A 140 11.99 -0.72 -7.12
C ASN A 140 11.97 -0.52 -8.65
N ARG A 141 10.92 -0.98 -9.33
CA ARG A 141 10.86 -1.02 -10.81
C ARG A 141 10.97 0.35 -11.45
N ALA A 142 10.42 1.35 -10.79
CA ALA A 142 10.41 2.72 -11.28
C ALA A 142 11.81 3.35 -11.42
N ALA A 143 12.76 2.98 -10.56
CA ALA A 143 14.07 3.58 -10.48
C ALA A 143 15.10 2.61 -9.88
N PRO A 144 15.48 1.54 -10.60
CA PRO A 144 16.39 0.50 -10.07
C PRO A 144 17.78 1.03 -9.68
N ASN A 145 18.19 2.17 -10.25
CA ASN A 145 19.44 2.89 -9.91
C ASN A 145 19.15 4.29 -9.36
N GLY A 146 18.01 4.44 -8.68
CA GLY A 146 17.47 5.70 -8.25
C GLY A 146 18.20 6.35 -7.07
N ARG A 147 17.43 7.00 -6.21
CA ARG A 147 17.81 7.44 -4.88
C ARG A 147 17.30 6.40 -3.91
N GLU A 148 18.20 5.78 -3.18
CA GLU A 148 17.87 4.84 -2.12
C GLU A 148 17.50 5.61 -0.85
N PHE A 149 16.31 5.35 -0.30
CA PHE A 149 15.88 5.88 0.99
C PHE A 149 14.75 5.02 1.58
N ASP A 150 14.60 5.06 2.90
CA ASP A 150 13.51 4.38 3.59
C ASP A 150 12.18 5.13 3.35
N PHE A 151 11.23 4.48 2.67
CA PHE A 151 9.96 5.10 2.29
C PHE A 151 9.11 5.51 3.49
N GLU A 152 9.17 4.74 4.58
CA GLU A 152 8.51 5.09 5.85
C GLU A 152 9.07 6.40 6.44
N GLN A 153 10.38 6.63 6.34
CA GLN A 153 11.02 7.88 6.78
C GLN A 153 10.63 9.06 5.88
N MET A 154 10.54 8.84 4.56
CA MET A 154 10.07 9.87 3.61
C MET A 154 8.62 10.30 3.86
N LEU A 155 7.80 9.47 4.50
CA LEU A 155 6.43 9.79 4.85
C LEU A 155 6.28 10.63 6.13
N ILE A 156 7.32 10.75 6.96
CA ILE A 156 7.29 11.52 8.22
C ILE A 156 7.10 13.03 8.00
N PRO A 157 7.88 13.71 7.14
CA PRO A 157 7.67 15.13 6.90
C PRO A 157 6.33 15.38 6.18
N LYS A 158 5.82 16.62 6.31
CA LYS A 158 4.63 17.05 5.55
C LYS A 158 4.83 16.79 4.05
N TRP A 159 3.76 16.42 3.34
CA TRP A 159 3.82 15.99 1.94
C TRP A 159 4.51 17.00 1.00
N GLN A 160 4.43 18.30 1.30
CA GLN A 160 5.10 19.36 0.53
C GLN A 160 6.63 19.27 0.58
N ASN A 161 7.18 18.63 1.61
CA ASN A 161 8.62 18.48 1.85
C ASN A 161 9.13 17.09 1.47
N GLN A 162 8.30 16.26 0.83
CA GLN A 162 8.67 14.92 0.39
C GLN A 162 9.21 14.96 -1.04
N ASP A 163 10.25 14.17 -1.33
CA ASP A 163 10.82 14.05 -2.67
C ASP A 163 10.87 12.59 -3.11
N TRP A 164 9.87 12.20 -3.90
CA TRP A 164 9.68 10.85 -4.43
C TRP A 164 10.36 10.63 -5.79
N ARG A 165 11.07 11.62 -6.32
CA ARG A 165 11.73 11.51 -7.62
C ARG A 165 12.81 10.44 -7.58
N ASP A 166 12.71 9.55 -8.57
CA ASP A 166 13.61 8.43 -8.78
C ASP A 166 13.87 7.61 -7.50
N GLY A 167 12.88 7.47 -6.61
CA GLY A 167 13.06 6.72 -5.36
C GLY A 167 13.06 5.20 -5.52
N CYS A 168 13.86 4.50 -4.73
CA CYS A 168 13.82 3.06 -4.59
C CYS A 168 14.12 2.61 -3.14
N LEU A 169 13.75 1.38 -2.79
CA LEU A 169 14.00 0.79 -1.47
C LEU A 169 15.45 0.31 -1.31
N CYS A 170 16.04 -0.26 -2.36
CA CYS A 170 17.38 -0.82 -2.31
C CYS A 170 17.95 -0.98 -3.72
N HIS A 171 19.07 -0.33 -4.03
CA HIS A 171 19.72 -0.45 -5.35
C HIS A 171 20.27 -1.85 -5.62
N ASP A 172 20.71 -2.54 -4.57
CA ASP A 172 21.35 -3.85 -4.68
C ASP A 172 20.33 -5.00 -4.75
N ALA A 173 19.03 -4.69 -4.57
CA ALA A 173 17.94 -5.63 -4.75
C ALA A 173 17.50 -5.69 -6.23
N PRO A 174 17.01 -6.85 -6.72
CA PRO A 174 16.48 -6.94 -8.07
C PRO A 174 15.41 -5.88 -8.37
N GLY A 175 15.42 -5.39 -9.62
CA GLY A 175 14.51 -4.33 -10.05
C GLY A 175 13.04 -4.72 -9.93
N ASP A 176 12.71 -6.02 -9.89
CA ASP A 176 11.35 -6.52 -9.70
C ASP A 176 10.91 -6.68 -8.23
N LEU A 177 11.70 -6.19 -7.27
CA LEU A 177 11.27 -6.06 -5.87
C LEU A 177 10.01 -5.20 -5.76
N VAL A 178 9.01 -5.73 -5.08
CA VAL A 178 7.79 -5.03 -4.65
C VAL A 178 7.57 -5.24 -3.15
N ALA A 179 6.92 -4.28 -2.50
CA ALA A 179 6.73 -4.31 -1.07
C ALA A 179 5.40 -3.72 -0.59
N CYS A 180 4.91 -4.21 0.55
CA CYS A 180 3.95 -3.49 1.39
C CYS A 180 4.68 -3.04 2.65
N ILE A 181 4.63 -1.74 2.93
CA ILE A 181 5.32 -1.08 4.04
C ILE A 181 4.25 -0.58 5.00
N GLY A 182 4.29 -1.10 6.22
CA GLY A 182 3.41 -0.67 7.31
C GLY A 182 4.21 -0.10 8.47
N SER A 183 3.52 0.69 9.29
CA SER A 183 4.04 1.28 10.51
C SER A 183 4.66 0.24 11.45
N GLU A 184 5.49 0.69 12.38
CA GLU A 184 6.19 -0.17 13.36
C GLU A 184 7.13 -1.19 12.69
N GLY A 185 7.57 -0.89 11.46
CA GLY A 185 8.49 -1.71 10.69
C GLY A 185 7.87 -2.97 10.07
N GLN A 186 6.55 -3.03 9.93
CA GLN A 186 5.88 -4.14 9.24
C GLN A 186 6.30 -4.15 7.76
N ARG A 187 6.71 -5.32 7.24
CA ARG A 187 7.12 -5.45 5.83
C ARG A 187 6.60 -6.75 5.22
N LEU A 188 6.11 -6.66 4.00
CA LEU A 188 6.04 -7.76 3.05
C LEU A 188 6.92 -7.39 1.87
N TYR A 189 7.95 -8.18 1.57
CA TYR A 189 8.72 -8.06 0.34
C TYR A 189 8.45 -9.26 -0.56
N VAL A 190 8.42 -9.00 -1.87
CA VAL A 190 8.32 -10.05 -2.89
C VAL A 190 9.34 -9.74 -3.98
N ILE A 191 10.16 -10.73 -4.30
CA ILE A 191 11.14 -10.65 -5.40
C ILE A 191 10.83 -11.80 -6.36
N PRO A 192 10.01 -11.57 -7.41
CA PRO A 192 9.56 -12.62 -8.33
C PRO A 192 10.70 -13.37 -9.01
N SER A 193 11.74 -12.67 -9.45
CA SER A 193 12.94 -13.24 -10.09
C SER A 193 13.69 -14.23 -9.20
N LEU A 194 13.55 -14.11 -7.88
CA LEU A 194 14.14 -15.02 -6.89
C LEU A 194 13.14 -16.00 -6.28
N GLN A 195 11.87 -15.97 -6.69
CA GLN A 195 10.77 -16.71 -6.05
C GLN A 195 10.72 -16.51 -4.52
N LEU A 196 11.04 -15.29 -4.07
CA LEU A 196 11.26 -14.99 -2.67
C LEU A 196 10.10 -14.15 -2.12
N ILE A 197 9.57 -14.57 -0.97
CA ILE A 197 8.63 -13.80 -0.15
C ILE A 197 9.23 -13.68 1.24
N VAL A 198 9.25 -12.46 1.76
CA VAL A 198 9.72 -12.17 3.12
C VAL A 198 8.63 -11.40 3.85
N VAL A 199 8.28 -11.87 5.04
CA VAL A 199 7.36 -11.17 5.93
C VAL A 199 8.07 -10.83 7.23
N ARG A 200 8.05 -9.56 7.60
CA ARG A 200 8.51 -9.05 8.89
C ARG A 200 7.29 -8.51 9.64
N GLN A 201 7.00 -9.11 10.79
CA GLN A 201 6.11 -8.53 11.78
C GLN A 201 6.94 -8.00 12.94
N ALA A 202 6.73 -6.74 13.31
CA ALA A 202 7.52 -6.04 14.30
C ALA A 202 6.66 -5.09 15.13
N ASN A 203 7.23 -4.59 16.22
CA ASN A 203 6.57 -3.67 17.14
C ASN A 203 7.49 -2.46 17.38
N GLY A 204 7.94 -1.86 16.28
CA GLY A 204 8.79 -0.66 16.28
C GLY A 204 10.28 -0.94 16.14
N GLY A 205 11.08 0.02 16.62
CA GLY A 205 12.54 0.05 16.51
C GLY A 205 13.04 0.73 15.23
N SER A 206 14.34 0.98 15.17
CA SER A 206 14.98 1.44 13.94
C SER A 206 15.01 0.28 12.92
N PHE A 207 14.65 0.58 11.69
CA PHE A 207 14.69 -0.38 10.59
C PHE A 207 15.09 0.33 9.31
N SER A 208 15.98 -0.29 8.54
CA SER A 208 16.35 0.16 7.20
C SER A 208 16.06 -0.96 6.21
N ASP A 209 15.16 -0.67 5.27
CA ASP A 209 14.75 -1.59 4.21
C ASP A 209 15.98 -2.01 3.38
N ALA A 210 16.81 -1.04 3.00
CA ALA A 210 18.00 -1.27 2.18
C ALA A 210 19.05 -2.15 2.85
N HIS A 211 19.39 -1.85 4.12
CA HIS A 211 20.37 -2.65 4.86
C HIS A 211 19.89 -4.09 5.05
N PHE A 212 18.63 -4.28 5.43
CA PHE A 212 18.03 -5.61 5.57
C PHE A 212 18.08 -6.40 4.25
N LEU A 213 17.71 -5.77 3.13
CA LEU A 213 17.71 -6.41 1.82
C LEU A 213 19.13 -6.78 1.37
N ARG A 214 20.14 -5.95 1.64
CA ARG A 214 21.55 -6.29 1.34
C ARG A 214 22.03 -7.52 2.09
N LEU A 215 21.75 -7.59 3.39
CA LEU A 215 22.09 -8.76 4.21
C LEU A 215 21.40 -10.01 3.70
N LEU A 216 20.10 -9.92 3.45
CA LEU A 216 19.29 -11.03 2.93
C LEU A 216 19.81 -11.55 1.59
N LEU A 217 20.27 -10.66 0.72
CA LEU A 217 20.70 -10.98 -0.65
C LEU A 217 22.22 -11.24 -0.75
N GLY A 218 22.98 -11.16 0.36
CA GLY A 218 24.43 -11.31 0.36
C GLY A 218 25.15 -10.23 -0.47
N ARG A 219 24.65 -8.99 -0.44
CA ARG A 219 25.16 -7.82 -1.20
C ARG A 219 25.79 -6.76 -0.31
N GLU A 220 26.11 -7.09 0.93
CA GLU A 220 26.80 -6.16 1.81
C GLU A 220 28.20 -5.86 1.24
N ARG A 221 28.53 -4.59 1.08
CA ARG A 221 29.90 -4.20 0.74
C ARG A 221 30.72 -4.35 2.02
N GLN A 222 31.74 -5.22 1.99
CA GLN A 222 32.78 -5.26 3.02
C GLN A 222 33.53 -3.93 3.08
#